data_AF-A0A6M7V0J7-F1
#
_entry.id   AF-A0A6M7V0J7-F1
#
_cell.length_a   1.000
_cell.length_b   1.000
_cell.length_c   1.000
_cell.angle_alpha   90.00
_cell.angle_beta   90.00
_cell.angle_gamma   90.00
#
_symmetry.space_group_name_H-M   'P 1'
#
loop_
_entity.id
_entity.type
_entity.pdbx_description
1 polymer ?
#
loop_
_entity_poly.entity_id
_entity_poly.type
_entity_poly.pdbx_seq_one_letter_code
_entity_poly.pdbx_strand_id
1 'polypeptide(L)'
;MGSIVDMSTLGGARERSGTVAVRVMGTPRSGTNLAKYLLERYLGVQIVFDHGFWKHGVFPALVNGRDIQYGDLPIVVLSKDPVSQILSWFRLARNDTIFKPNGNLGSFLTQSFDVRQDFTAPKRMEYRFHSPADYWNQFYFAMDALRRSGAPVHFVRYEQLVSEPAECLGSTLRFLDLASVFDDRRVVALPRHTLGASNDFDPAQSPADEKIFDPARAELTSALARMGWRNARAILRAVDDDVLDATGRSGFRQTCREAVGPAAILRSLVGFW
;
A
#
# COMPACT_ATOMS: atom_id res chain seq x y z
N MET A 1 -30.36 -6.23 28.68
CA MET A 1 -30.60 -6.32 27.22
C MET A 1 -29.62 -5.38 26.55
N GLY A 2 -28.51 -5.93 26.03
CA GLY A 2 -27.48 -5.14 25.35
C GLY A 2 -27.93 -4.81 23.93
N SER A 3 -27.98 -3.53 23.61
CA SER A 3 -28.23 -3.04 22.26
C SER A 3 -27.09 -3.48 21.34
N ILE A 4 -27.41 -4.27 20.31
CA ILE A 4 -26.49 -4.59 19.23
C ILE A 4 -26.25 -3.28 18.48
N VAL A 5 -25.02 -2.78 18.56
CA VAL A 5 -24.60 -1.60 17.82
C VAL A 5 -24.55 -1.99 16.34
N ASP A 6 -25.51 -1.45 15.57
CA ASP A 6 -25.48 -1.51 14.11
C ASP A 6 -24.24 -0.77 13.61
N MET A 7 -23.23 -1.53 13.18
CA MET A 7 -21.97 -1.03 12.64
C MET A 7 -22.11 -0.49 11.20
N SER A 8 -23.32 -0.42 10.64
CA SER A 8 -23.57 0.04 9.26
C SER A 8 -23.28 1.53 9.00
N THR A 9 -22.90 2.32 10.03
CA THR A 9 -22.81 3.79 9.93
C THR A 9 -21.41 4.41 10.05
N LEU A 10 -20.32 3.63 10.05
CA LEU A 10 -18.95 4.17 10.00
C LEU A 10 -18.31 3.98 8.62
N GLY A 11 -18.58 4.94 7.71
CA GLY A 11 -17.92 5.04 6.41
C GLY A 11 -18.87 5.45 5.30
N GLY A 12 -19.25 6.73 5.25
CA GLY A 12 -20.16 7.27 4.25
C GLY A 12 -19.58 7.21 2.83
N ALA A 13 -19.86 6.14 2.12
CA ALA A 13 -20.04 6.13 0.67
C ALA A 13 -21.38 5.45 0.41
N ARG A 14 -22.40 6.23 0.01
CA ARG A 14 -23.67 5.66 -0.47
C ARG A 14 -23.34 4.65 -1.56
N GLU A 15 -23.61 3.37 -1.31
CA GLU A 15 -23.64 2.36 -2.37
C GLU A 15 -24.52 2.88 -3.50
N ARG A 16 -23.92 3.12 -4.67
CA ARG A 16 -24.70 3.37 -5.88
C ARG A 16 -25.25 2.02 -6.30
N SER A 17 -26.55 1.81 -6.06
CA SER A 17 -27.27 0.60 -6.46
C SER A 17 -26.89 0.21 -7.90
N GLY A 18 -26.31 -0.97 -8.08
CA GLY A 18 -25.82 -1.49 -9.37
C GLY A 18 -24.32 -1.35 -9.67
N THR A 19 -23.52 -0.72 -8.79
CA THR A 19 -22.06 -0.57 -8.99
C THR A 19 -21.29 -1.60 -8.16
N VAL A 20 -20.36 -2.33 -8.77
CA VAL A 20 -19.48 -3.26 -8.03
C VAL A 20 -18.57 -2.47 -7.09
N ALA A 21 -18.67 -2.77 -5.79
CA ALA A 21 -17.79 -2.22 -4.77
C ALA A 21 -16.54 -3.09 -4.60
N VAL A 22 -15.37 -2.46 -4.55
CA VAL A 22 -14.08 -3.13 -4.41
C VAL A 22 -13.33 -2.52 -3.24
N ARG A 23 -12.79 -3.37 -2.36
CA ARG A 23 -11.95 -2.93 -1.26
C ARG A 23 -10.52 -2.76 -1.75
N VAL A 24 -9.94 -1.58 -1.56
CA VAL A 24 -8.52 -1.35 -1.84
C VAL A 24 -7.73 -1.32 -0.53
N MET A 25 -6.75 -2.21 -0.42
CA MET A 25 -5.87 -2.32 0.74
C MET A 25 -4.41 -2.16 0.33
N GLY A 26 -3.54 -1.94 1.32
CA GLY A 26 -2.11 -1.79 1.11
C GLY A 26 -1.50 -1.05 2.27
N THR A 27 -0.21 -1.19 2.51
CA THR A 27 0.48 -0.42 3.55
C THR A 27 0.46 1.10 3.24
N PRO A 28 0.69 1.99 4.22
CA PRO A 28 0.75 3.43 3.95
C PRO A 28 1.73 3.75 2.84
N ARG A 29 1.41 4.70 1.93
CA ARG A 29 2.31 5.10 0.81
C ARG A 29 2.56 4.02 -0.27
N SER A 30 1.76 2.95 -0.32
CA SER A 30 1.85 1.90 -1.36
C SER A 30 1.15 2.24 -2.69
N GLY A 31 0.52 3.42 -2.80
CA GLY A 31 -0.17 3.85 -4.01
C GLY A 31 -1.67 3.52 -4.05
N THR A 32 -2.28 3.18 -2.91
CA THR A 32 -3.73 2.94 -2.80
C THR A 32 -4.60 4.08 -3.35
N ASN A 33 -4.19 5.35 -3.18
CA ASN A 33 -4.91 6.49 -3.75
C ASN A 33 -4.81 6.54 -5.29
N LEU A 34 -3.65 6.17 -5.86
CA LEU A 34 -3.49 6.07 -7.32
C LEU A 34 -4.36 4.95 -7.87
N ALA A 35 -4.35 3.79 -7.22
CA ALA A 35 -5.21 2.67 -7.59
C ALA A 35 -6.69 3.06 -7.54
N LYS A 36 -7.13 3.71 -6.45
CA LYS A 36 -8.49 4.24 -6.34
C LYS A 36 -8.84 5.11 -7.54
N TYR A 37 -8.03 6.14 -7.80
CA TYR A 37 -8.26 7.08 -8.90
C TYR A 37 -8.38 6.36 -10.25
N LEU A 38 -7.47 5.44 -10.56
CA LEU A 38 -7.47 4.73 -11.83
C LEU A 38 -8.64 3.75 -11.95
N LEU A 39 -8.92 2.97 -10.92
CA LEU A 39 -10.02 1.99 -10.92
C LEU A 39 -11.39 2.67 -11.06
N GLU A 40 -11.65 3.73 -10.29
CA GLU A 40 -12.90 4.49 -10.40
C GLU A 40 -13.04 5.14 -11.78
N ARG A 41 -11.96 5.75 -12.28
CA ARG A 41 -11.99 6.49 -13.56
C ARG A 41 -12.13 5.59 -14.77
N TYR A 42 -11.47 4.44 -14.78
CA TYR A 42 -11.34 3.61 -15.98
C TYR A 42 -12.18 2.34 -15.96
N LEU A 43 -12.49 1.78 -14.78
CA LEU A 43 -13.31 0.57 -14.66
C LEU A 43 -14.74 0.88 -14.16
N GLY A 44 -15.00 2.09 -13.68
CA GLY A 44 -16.33 2.48 -13.18
C GLY A 44 -16.75 1.76 -11.89
N VAL A 45 -15.79 1.16 -11.17
CA VAL A 45 -16.05 0.47 -9.89
C VAL A 45 -16.07 1.46 -8.73
N GLN A 46 -16.83 1.16 -7.68
CA GLN A 46 -16.81 1.94 -6.45
C GLN A 46 -15.69 1.45 -5.55
N ILE A 47 -14.75 2.33 -5.17
CA ILE A 47 -13.67 1.95 -4.27
C ILE A 47 -14.00 2.33 -2.84
N VAL A 48 -13.99 1.34 -1.95
CA VAL A 48 -14.18 1.54 -0.51
C VAL A 48 -12.86 1.35 0.24
N PHE A 49 -12.63 2.24 1.20
CA PHE A 49 -11.59 2.11 2.21
C PHE A 49 -12.22 1.77 3.55
N ASP A 50 -11.47 1.10 4.41
CA ASP A 50 -11.82 0.88 5.82
C ASP A 50 -13.16 0.15 6.07
N HIS A 51 -13.78 -0.44 5.04
CA HIS A 51 -15.01 -1.22 5.15
C HIS A 51 -14.72 -2.57 5.84
N GLY A 52 -15.09 -2.68 7.11
CA GLY A 52 -14.89 -3.85 7.96
C GLY A 52 -13.57 -3.87 8.72
N PHE A 53 -12.48 -3.36 8.12
CA PHE A 53 -11.19 -3.24 8.80
C PHE A 53 -10.32 -2.11 8.25
N TRP A 54 -9.43 -1.58 9.08
CA TRP A 54 -8.48 -0.53 8.69
C TRP A 54 -7.57 -0.98 7.54
N LYS A 55 -7.52 -0.22 6.45
CA LYS A 55 -6.80 -0.55 5.20
C LYS A 55 -5.29 -0.77 5.34
N HIS A 56 -4.70 -0.25 6.42
CA HIS A 56 -3.27 -0.37 6.74
C HIS A 56 -2.99 -1.34 7.91
N GLY A 57 -4.02 -1.84 8.57
CA GLY A 57 -3.88 -2.81 9.66
C GLY A 57 -3.64 -4.22 9.13
N VAL A 58 -3.03 -5.06 9.96
CA VAL A 58 -2.96 -6.50 9.70
C VAL A 58 -4.37 -7.06 9.83
N PHE A 59 -4.85 -7.73 8.77
CA PHE A 59 -6.21 -8.24 8.69
C PHE A 59 -6.49 -9.20 9.86
N PRO A 60 -7.50 -8.96 10.72
CA PRO A 60 -7.84 -9.91 11.77
C PRO A 60 -8.57 -11.08 11.13
N ALA A 61 -8.27 -12.30 11.55
CA ALA A 61 -9.16 -13.42 11.25
C ALA A 61 -10.47 -13.19 12.03
N LEU A 62 -11.49 -12.63 11.37
CA LEU A 62 -12.84 -12.58 11.95
C LEU A 62 -13.41 -13.99 11.88
N VAL A 63 -13.87 -14.52 13.01
CA VAL A 63 -14.33 -15.91 13.11
C VAL A 63 -15.79 -15.92 13.53
N ASN A 64 -16.63 -16.64 12.80
CA ASN A 64 -17.97 -17.00 13.22
C ASN A 64 -18.03 -18.52 13.39
N GLY A 65 -17.94 -18.99 14.63
CA GLY A 65 -17.74 -20.41 14.90
C GLY A 65 -16.38 -20.89 14.37
N ARG A 66 -16.39 -21.76 13.35
CA ARG A 66 -15.17 -22.28 12.69
C ARG A 66 -14.90 -21.63 11.34
N ASP A 67 -15.84 -20.83 10.85
CA ASP A 67 -15.74 -20.20 9.53
C ASP A 67 -15.07 -18.85 9.67
N ILE A 68 -14.09 -18.60 8.81
CA ILE A 68 -13.40 -17.33 8.77
C ILE A 68 -14.18 -16.41 7.83
N GLN A 69 -14.49 -15.21 8.31
CA GLN A 69 -15.21 -14.18 7.55
C GLN A 69 -14.24 -13.13 7.04
N TYR A 70 -14.35 -12.81 5.75
CA TYR A 70 -13.43 -11.91 5.05
C TYR A 70 -14.11 -10.65 4.50
N GLY A 71 -15.44 -10.57 4.70
CA GLY A 71 -16.34 -9.63 4.05
C GLY A 71 -16.68 -10.06 2.62
N ASP A 72 -17.74 -9.49 2.07
CA ASP A 72 -18.31 -9.92 0.78
C ASP A 72 -17.71 -9.20 -0.43
N LEU A 73 -16.71 -8.33 -0.21
CA LEU A 73 -16.13 -7.50 -1.25
C LEU A 73 -14.79 -8.06 -1.74
N PRO A 74 -14.53 -8.09 -3.07
CA PRO A 74 -13.21 -8.39 -3.61
C PRO A 74 -12.18 -7.37 -3.12
N ILE A 75 -10.96 -7.84 -2.88
CA ILE A 75 -9.86 -7.06 -2.30
C ILE A 75 -8.74 -6.89 -3.32
N VAL A 76 -8.44 -5.65 -3.68
CA VAL A 76 -7.26 -5.28 -4.47
C VAL A 76 -6.19 -4.76 -3.52
N VAL A 77 -5.05 -5.46 -3.44
CA VAL A 77 -3.95 -5.16 -2.52
C VAL A 77 -2.79 -4.52 -3.26
N LEU A 78 -2.49 -3.27 -2.91
CA LEU A 78 -1.36 -2.55 -3.46
C LEU A 78 -0.09 -2.89 -2.68
N SER A 79 0.87 -3.44 -3.42
CA SER A 79 2.19 -3.75 -2.92
C SER A 79 3.23 -2.86 -3.57
N LYS A 80 4.11 -2.29 -2.78
CA LYS A 80 5.28 -1.54 -3.25
C LYS A 80 6.54 -2.27 -2.81
N ASP A 81 7.59 -2.20 -3.62
CA ASP A 81 8.86 -2.83 -3.29
C ASP A 81 9.37 -2.35 -1.91
N PRO A 82 9.95 -3.24 -1.10
CA PRO A 82 10.25 -2.92 0.29
C PRO A 82 11.28 -1.79 0.45
N VAL A 83 12.19 -1.61 -0.51
CA VAL A 83 13.20 -0.53 -0.45
C VAL A 83 12.52 0.83 -0.62
N SER A 84 11.74 0.99 -1.70
CA SER A 84 11.04 2.24 -1.98
C SER A 84 9.91 2.51 -0.98
N GLN A 85 9.26 1.46 -0.47
CA GLN A 85 8.20 1.55 0.52
C GLN A 85 8.73 2.03 1.87
N ILE A 86 9.78 1.40 2.40
CA ILE A 86 10.38 1.78 3.69
C ILE A 86 11.04 3.16 3.60
N LEU A 87 11.66 3.53 2.47
CA LEU A 87 12.13 4.91 2.26
C LEU A 87 11.00 5.93 2.37
N SER A 88 9.83 5.59 1.81
CA SER A 88 8.65 6.44 1.86
C SER A 88 8.11 6.58 3.29
N TRP A 89 8.18 5.51 4.08
CA TRP A 89 7.79 5.54 5.50
C TRP A 89 8.77 6.35 6.35
N PHE A 90 10.07 6.21 6.16
CA PHE A 90 11.06 7.02 6.88
C PHE A 90 10.81 8.52 6.67
N ARG A 91 10.44 8.92 5.46
CA ARG A 91 10.06 10.31 5.15
C ARG A 91 8.74 10.71 5.80
N LEU A 92 7.75 9.81 5.83
CA LEU A 92 6.44 10.06 6.44
C LEU A 92 6.52 10.18 7.97
N ALA A 93 7.36 9.36 8.62
CA ALA A 93 7.54 9.34 10.07
C ALA A 93 7.99 10.68 10.65
N ARG A 94 8.62 11.54 9.83
CA ARG A 94 9.01 12.90 10.22
C ARG A 94 7.81 13.82 10.54
N ASN A 95 6.62 13.46 10.06
CA ASN A 95 5.41 14.23 10.29
C ASN A 95 4.68 13.80 11.59
N ASP A 96 5.17 12.77 12.31
CA ASP A 96 4.56 12.22 13.52
C ASP A 96 3.05 11.92 13.40
N THR A 97 2.69 11.29 12.27
CA THR A 97 1.31 10.90 11.96
C THR A 97 1.10 9.41 12.24
N ILE A 98 1.04 8.61 11.17
CA ILE A 98 0.84 7.15 11.20
C ILE A 98 2.06 6.44 11.83
N PHE A 99 3.26 6.99 11.65
CA PHE A 99 4.50 6.44 12.19
C PHE A 99 5.16 7.41 13.16
N LYS A 100 5.70 6.87 14.25
CA LYS A 100 6.52 7.65 15.19
C LYS A 100 7.87 8.02 14.55
N PRO A 101 8.38 9.24 14.79
CA PRO A 101 9.76 9.58 14.43
C PRO A 101 10.74 8.67 15.17
N ASN A 102 11.66 8.02 14.44
CA ASN A 102 12.74 7.19 15.02
C ASN A 102 14.14 7.79 14.78
N GLY A 103 14.22 9.13 14.77
CA GLY A 103 15.46 9.86 14.55
C GLY A 103 16.00 9.71 13.12
N ASN A 104 17.06 8.93 12.98
CA ASN A 104 17.84 8.79 11.75
C ASN A 104 17.48 7.51 10.98
N LEU A 105 18.06 7.32 9.79
CA LEU A 105 17.67 6.20 8.92
C LEU A 105 18.14 4.86 9.50
N GLY A 106 19.32 4.80 10.11
CA GLY A 106 19.83 3.57 10.70
C GLY A 106 18.91 3.06 11.83
N SER A 107 18.58 3.93 12.78
CA SER A 107 17.66 3.61 13.88
C SER A 107 16.26 3.27 13.38
N PHE A 108 15.75 3.99 12.37
CA PHE A 108 14.46 3.70 11.76
C PHE A 108 14.38 2.26 11.23
N LEU A 109 15.46 1.73 10.66
CA LEU A 109 15.49 0.38 10.07
C LEU A 109 15.62 -0.75 11.10
N THR A 110 16.16 -0.48 12.28
CA THR A 110 16.53 -1.52 13.26
C THR A 110 15.75 -1.48 14.56
N GLN A 111 15.12 -0.36 14.88
CA GLN A 111 14.30 -0.23 16.09
C GLN A 111 12.85 -0.65 15.84
N SER A 112 12.13 -0.85 16.94
CA SER A 112 10.69 -1.14 16.92
C SER A 112 9.93 -0.11 16.08
N PHE A 113 8.99 -0.62 15.30
CA PHE A 113 8.21 0.18 14.38
C PHE A 113 6.75 0.22 14.83
N ASP A 114 6.30 1.38 15.27
CA ASP A 114 4.93 1.59 15.74
C ASP A 114 4.07 2.17 14.61
N VAL A 115 2.93 1.53 14.36
CA VAL A 115 1.96 1.92 13.32
C VAL A 115 0.64 2.30 14.00
N ARG A 116 0.31 3.59 13.92
CA ARG A 116 -0.88 4.18 14.55
C ARG A 116 -2.03 4.25 13.55
N GLN A 117 -3.23 3.94 14.01
CA GLN A 117 -4.42 4.19 13.23
C GLN A 117 -4.63 5.70 13.03
N ASP A 118 -4.94 6.10 11.79
CA ASP A 118 -4.98 7.48 11.32
C ASP A 118 -6.26 8.26 11.71
N PHE A 119 -6.82 7.98 12.90
CA PHE A 119 -7.96 8.73 13.41
C PHE A 119 -7.47 9.72 14.46
N THR A 120 -7.60 11.00 14.15
CA THR A 120 -7.17 12.13 15.00
C THR A 120 -7.87 12.18 16.38
N ALA A 121 -8.87 11.34 16.62
CA ALA A 121 -9.65 11.25 17.86
C ALA A 121 -8.96 10.44 18.99
N PRO A 122 -9.40 10.61 20.27
CA PRO A 122 -9.00 9.73 21.38
C PRO A 122 -9.48 8.28 21.16
N LYS A 123 -8.70 7.30 21.66
CA LYS A 123 -8.84 5.82 21.48
C LYS A 123 -8.25 5.26 20.16
N ARG A 124 -6.95 5.48 19.93
CA ARG A 124 -6.23 4.95 18.76
C ARG A 124 -5.68 3.56 19.05
N MET A 125 -5.89 2.63 18.11
CA MET A 125 -5.16 1.38 18.10
C MET A 125 -3.73 1.63 17.58
N GLU A 126 -2.73 1.07 18.25
CA GLU A 126 -1.35 1.02 17.79
C GLU A 126 -0.94 -0.44 17.58
N TYR A 127 -0.22 -0.70 16.49
CA TYR A 127 0.51 -1.94 16.29
C TYR A 127 1.99 -1.68 16.53
N ARG A 128 2.69 -2.67 17.08
CA ARG A 128 4.14 -2.64 17.23
C ARG A 128 4.76 -3.82 16.50
N PHE A 129 5.75 -3.54 15.68
CA PHE A 129 6.53 -4.50 14.92
C PHE A 129 8.00 -4.42 15.34
N HIS A 130 8.76 -5.48 15.07
CA HIS A 130 10.19 -5.50 15.40
C HIS A 130 10.98 -4.47 14.58
N SER A 131 10.59 -4.28 13.31
CA SER A 131 11.20 -3.32 12.38
C SER A 131 10.20 -2.92 11.29
N PRO A 132 10.50 -1.92 10.44
CA PRO A 132 9.67 -1.63 9.27
C PRO A 132 9.58 -2.81 8.29
N ALA A 133 10.67 -3.56 8.12
CA ALA A 133 10.65 -4.75 7.25
C ALA A 133 9.71 -5.83 7.79
N ASP A 134 9.68 -6.03 9.11
CA ASP A 134 8.75 -6.95 9.78
C ASP A 134 7.28 -6.53 9.55
N TYR A 135 6.97 -5.24 9.66
CA TYR A 135 5.63 -4.74 9.29
C TYR A 135 5.28 -5.04 7.83
N TRP A 136 6.22 -4.81 6.90
CA TRP A 136 6.03 -5.12 5.48
C TRP A 136 5.74 -6.62 5.28
N ASN A 137 6.54 -7.50 5.88
CA ASN A 137 6.36 -8.95 5.81
C ASN A 137 4.99 -9.35 6.36
N GLN A 138 4.66 -8.95 7.59
CA GLN A 138 3.43 -9.37 8.25
C GLN A 138 2.17 -8.88 7.52
N PHE A 139 2.17 -7.65 7.01
CA PHE A 139 1.01 -7.14 6.27
C PHE A 139 0.77 -7.95 5.00
N TYR A 140 1.80 -8.15 4.16
CA TYR A 140 1.63 -8.83 2.88
C TYR A 140 1.50 -10.35 3.04
N PHE A 141 2.14 -10.94 4.05
CA PHE A 141 1.90 -12.32 4.45
C PHE A 141 0.43 -12.54 4.84
N ALA A 142 -0.16 -11.65 5.64
CA ALA A 142 -1.57 -11.77 6.03
C ALA A 142 -2.51 -11.69 4.84
N MET A 143 -2.25 -10.79 3.88
CA MET A 143 -3.05 -10.69 2.66
C MET A 143 -2.90 -11.92 1.75
N ASP A 144 -1.70 -12.50 1.69
CA ASP A 144 -1.50 -13.74 0.93
C ASP A 144 -2.11 -14.95 1.63
N ALA A 145 -2.00 -15.05 2.96
CA ALA A 145 -2.66 -16.08 3.74
C ALA A 145 -4.19 -16.03 3.54
N LEU A 146 -4.75 -14.82 3.52
CA LEU A 146 -6.15 -14.56 3.21
C LEU A 146 -6.52 -15.00 1.78
N ARG A 147 -5.67 -14.73 0.79
CA ARG A 147 -5.84 -15.25 -0.58
C ARG A 147 -5.87 -16.78 -0.60
N ARG A 148 -4.93 -17.43 0.08
CA ARG A 148 -4.79 -18.90 0.11
C ARG A 148 -5.93 -19.59 0.84
N SER A 149 -6.66 -18.90 1.73
CA SER A 149 -7.87 -19.43 2.35
C SER A 149 -9.12 -19.34 1.47
N GLY A 150 -8.99 -18.79 0.25
CA GLY A 150 -10.07 -18.69 -0.73
C GLY A 150 -10.73 -17.32 -0.82
N ALA A 151 -10.27 -16.32 -0.05
CA ALA A 151 -10.82 -14.98 -0.19
C ALA A 151 -10.39 -14.35 -1.54
N PRO A 152 -11.26 -13.53 -2.16
CA PRO A 152 -10.96 -12.87 -3.43
C PRO A 152 -9.95 -11.74 -3.22
N VAL A 153 -8.66 -12.08 -3.34
CA VAL A 153 -7.54 -11.14 -3.15
C VAL A 153 -6.68 -11.07 -4.42
N HIS A 154 -6.50 -9.86 -4.95
CA HIS A 154 -5.64 -9.58 -6.10
C HIS A 154 -4.52 -8.62 -5.74
N PHE A 155 -3.27 -9.03 -5.94
CA PHE A 155 -2.11 -8.17 -5.73
C PHE A 155 -1.81 -7.33 -6.97
N VAL A 156 -1.60 -6.03 -6.77
CA VAL A 156 -1.13 -5.09 -7.79
C VAL A 156 0.19 -4.47 -7.32
N ARG A 157 1.21 -4.53 -8.18
CA ARG A 157 2.51 -3.88 -7.91
C ARG A 157 2.40 -2.40 -8.24
N TYR A 158 2.74 -1.53 -7.29
CA TYR A 158 2.76 -0.09 -7.50
C TYR A 158 3.64 0.31 -8.68
N GLU A 159 4.78 -0.37 -8.84
CA GLU A 159 5.73 -0.07 -9.91
C GLU A 159 5.10 -0.33 -11.27
N GLN A 160 4.42 -1.48 -11.42
CA GLN A 160 3.71 -1.84 -12.65
C GLN A 160 2.47 -0.96 -12.88
N LEU A 161 1.75 -0.56 -11.82
CA LEU A 161 0.63 0.37 -11.95
C LEU A 161 1.07 1.73 -12.50
N VAL A 162 2.31 2.13 -12.25
CA VAL A 162 2.87 3.39 -12.78
C VAL A 162 3.43 3.20 -14.19
N SER A 163 4.16 2.11 -14.47
CA SER A 163 4.80 1.90 -15.78
C SER A 163 3.83 1.36 -16.85
N GLU A 164 2.92 0.48 -16.46
CA GLU A 164 2.01 -0.28 -17.33
C GLU A 164 0.57 -0.24 -16.78
N PRO A 165 -0.02 0.95 -16.57
CA PRO A 165 -1.32 1.08 -15.91
C PRO A 165 -2.45 0.32 -16.62
N ALA A 166 -2.43 0.25 -17.96
CA ALA A 166 -3.45 -0.47 -18.73
C ALA A 166 -3.45 -1.98 -18.44
N GLU A 167 -2.27 -2.60 -18.36
CA GLU A 167 -2.14 -4.02 -18.05
C GLU A 167 -2.65 -4.34 -16.63
N CYS A 168 -2.30 -3.50 -15.66
CA CYS A 168 -2.78 -3.63 -14.28
C CYS A 168 -4.31 -3.51 -14.19
N LEU A 169 -4.91 -2.57 -14.93
CA LEU A 169 -6.36 -2.40 -14.98
C LEU A 169 -7.05 -3.59 -15.67
N GLY A 170 -6.49 -4.10 -16.77
CA GLY A 170 -6.99 -5.30 -17.46
C GLY A 170 -6.94 -6.55 -16.58
N SER A 171 -5.83 -6.75 -15.86
CA SER A 171 -5.69 -7.84 -14.87
C SER A 171 -6.71 -7.71 -13.74
N THR A 172 -6.92 -6.49 -13.23
CA THR A 172 -7.91 -6.25 -12.17
C THR A 172 -9.33 -6.47 -12.66
N LEU A 173 -9.67 -6.06 -13.89
CA LEU A 173 -10.98 -6.30 -14.50
C LEU A 173 -11.29 -7.81 -14.59
N ARG A 174 -10.32 -8.61 -15.07
CA ARG A 174 -10.45 -10.08 -15.14
C ARG A 174 -10.66 -10.70 -13.77
N PHE A 175 -9.93 -10.22 -12.76
CA PHE A 175 -10.11 -10.67 -11.38
C PHE A 175 -11.51 -10.35 -10.83
N LEU A 176 -12.08 -9.20 -11.17
CA LEU A 176 -13.40 -8.78 -10.73
C LEU A 176 -14.55 -9.42 -11.54
N ASP A 177 -14.24 -10.26 -12.53
CA ASP A 177 -15.20 -10.88 -13.45
C ASP A 177 -16.19 -9.89 -14.08
N LEU A 178 -15.70 -8.70 -14.42
CA LEU A 178 -16.52 -7.67 -15.06
C LEU A 178 -16.54 -7.90 -16.57
N ALA A 179 -17.72 -8.19 -17.13
CA ALA A 179 -17.92 -8.33 -18.58
C ALA A 179 -17.33 -7.11 -19.31
N SER A 180 -16.42 -7.36 -20.25
CA SER A 180 -15.45 -6.41 -20.83
C SER A 180 -15.94 -4.96 -21.02
N VAL A 181 -15.62 -4.06 -20.07
CA VAL A 181 -15.79 -2.59 -20.22
C VAL A 181 -14.47 -1.89 -20.54
N PHE A 182 -13.33 -2.58 -20.36
CA PHE A 182 -12.00 -2.00 -20.52
C PHE A 182 -11.21 -2.68 -21.64
N ASP A 183 -10.67 -1.87 -22.55
CA ASP A 183 -9.73 -2.29 -23.59
C ASP A 183 -8.30 -2.11 -23.06
N ASP A 184 -7.54 -3.20 -22.97
CA ASP A 184 -6.14 -3.20 -22.50
C ASP A 184 -5.22 -2.37 -23.42
N ARG A 185 -5.67 -1.99 -24.63
CA ARG A 185 -4.98 -1.07 -25.55
C ARG A 185 -5.27 0.40 -25.26
N ARG A 186 -6.16 0.71 -24.32
CA ARG A 186 -6.53 2.09 -23.98
C ARG A 186 -5.34 2.81 -23.35
N VAL A 187 -5.10 4.04 -23.80
CA VAL A 187 -4.14 4.93 -23.15
C VAL A 187 -4.69 5.33 -21.77
N VAL A 188 -3.98 4.91 -20.72
CA VAL A 188 -4.29 5.25 -19.34
C VAL A 188 -3.39 6.40 -18.90
N ALA A 189 -3.99 7.54 -18.58
CA ALA A 189 -3.29 8.72 -18.14
C ALA A 189 -3.12 8.69 -16.62
N LEU A 190 -1.88 8.81 -16.16
CA LEU A 190 -1.59 9.07 -14.75
C LEU A 190 -2.07 10.48 -14.37
N PRO A 191 -2.43 10.72 -13.10
CA PRO A 191 -2.82 12.04 -12.64
C PRO A 191 -1.67 13.03 -12.81
N ARG A 192 -1.97 14.29 -13.14
CA ARG A 192 -0.96 15.36 -13.25
C ARG A 192 -0.39 15.77 -11.90
N HIS A 193 -1.25 15.76 -10.87
CA HIS A 193 -0.90 16.17 -9.52
C HIS A 193 -0.98 14.99 -8.55
N THR A 194 -0.27 15.10 -7.44
CA THR A 194 -0.27 14.11 -6.36
C THR A 194 -1.67 14.05 -5.76
N LEU A 195 -2.21 12.86 -5.66
CA LEU A 195 -3.51 12.63 -5.04
C LEU A 195 -3.38 12.75 -3.52
N GLY A 196 -4.20 13.61 -2.91
CA GLY A 196 -4.35 13.71 -1.45
C GLY A 196 -4.87 12.40 -0.83
N ALA A 197 -4.84 12.30 0.50
CA ALA A 197 -5.53 11.22 1.18
C ALA A 197 -7.04 11.38 0.92
N SER A 198 -7.71 10.31 0.48
CA SER A 198 -9.13 10.33 0.14
C SER A 198 -10.06 10.70 1.30
N ASN A 199 -9.57 10.56 2.54
CA ASN A 199 -10.30 10.85 3.76
C ASN A 199 -10.11 12.33 4.18
N ASP A 200 -9.14 13.02 3.57
CA ASP A 200 -8.73 14.40 3.88
C ASP A 200 -9.13 15.36 2.75
N PHE A 201 -10.31 15.18 2.15
CA PHE A 201 -10.81 16.20 1.22
C PHE A 201 -11.14 17.46 2.02
N ASP A 202 -10.13 18.32 2.18
CA ASP A 202 -10.27 19.64 2.76
C ASP A 202 -10.54 20.62 1.61
N PRO A 203 -11.78 21.13 1.46
CA PRO A 203 -12.11 22.08 0.41
C PRO A 203 -11.35 23.42 0.52
N ALA A 204 -10.56 23.63 1.57
CA ALA A 204 -9.71 24.81 1.76
C ALA A 204 -8.27 24.67 1.20
N GLN A 205 -7.86 23.54 0.63
CA GLN A 205 -6.53 23.41 0.03
C GLN A 205 -6.39 24.29 -1.23
N SER A 206 -5.45 25.23 -1.19
CA SER A 206 -5.15 26.12 -2.31
C SER A 206 -4.56 25.33 -3.49
N PRO A 207 -5.01 25.56 -4.74
CA PRO A 207 -4.44 24.94 -5.94
C PRO A 207 -2.94 25.18 -6.14
N ALA A 208 -2.37 26.20 -5.47
CA ALA A 208 -0.96 26.56 -5.57
C ALA A 208 0.00 25.58 -4.89
N ASP A 209 -0.48 24.72 -3.98
CA ASP A 209 0.34 23.75 -3.24
C ASP A 209 0.32 22.32 -3.84
N GLU A 210 -0.33 22.15 -5.00
CA GLU A 210 -0.47 20.85 -5.65
C GLU A 210 0.86 20.34 -6.24
N LYS A 211 1.52 19.44 -5.50
CA LYS A 211 2.74 18.76 -5.94
C LYS A 211 2.47 17.91 -7.19
N ILE A 212 3.28 18.09 -8.23
CA ILE A 212 3.24 17.28 -9.45
C ILE A 212 3.40 15.78 -9.11
N PHE A 213 2.63 14.93 -9.79
CA PHE A 213 2.80 13.48 -9.69
C PHE A 213 4.17 13.10 -10.24
N ASP A 214 4.93 12.33 -9.47
CA ASP A 214 6.31 11.98 -9.76
C ASP A 214 6.44 10.46 -9.95
N PRO A 215 6.43 9.97 -11.22
CA PRO A 215 6.60 8.55 -11.53
C PRO A 215 7.94 7.99 -11.04
N ALA A 216 8.97 8.82 -10.89
CA ALA A 216 10.29 8.38 -10.44
C ALA A 216 10.30 7.88 -8.98
N ARG A 217 9.17 7.98 -8.27
CA ARG A 217 8.95 7.34 -6.97
C ARG A 217 8.63 5.86 -7.05
N ALA A 218 8.32 5.34 -8.24
CA ALA A 218 8.19 3.92 -8.55
C ALA A 218 9.52 3.29 -8.99
N GLU A 219 10.51 4.12 -9.35
CA GLU A 219 11.81 3.65 -9.85
C GLU A 219 12.69 3.11 -8.71
N LEU A 220 13.00 1.81 -8.77
CA LEU A 220 13.88 1.14 -7.80
C LEU A 220 15.27 1.79 -7.74
N THR A 221 15.85 2.13 -8.89
CA THR A 221 17.18 2.77 -8.98
C THR A 221 17.21 4.12 -8.25
N SER A 222 16.13 4.91 -8.37
CA SER A 222 15.96 6.18 -7.66
C SER A 222 15.90 5.96 -6.14
N ALA A 223 15.13 4.96 -5.70
CA ALA A 223 15.06 4.60 -4.29
C ALA A 223 16.42 4.13 -3.74
N LEU A 224 17.12 3.25 -4.45
CA LEU A 224 18.45 2.76 -4.09
C LEU A 224 19.48 3.89 -3.99
N ALA A 225 19.47 4.84 -4.95
CA ALA A 225 20.36 6.01 -4.93
C ALA A 225 20.13 6.92 -3.71
N ARG A 226 18.91 6.95 -3.17
CA ARG A 226 18.53 7.77 -2.01
C ARG A 226 18.68 7.04 -0.68
N MET A 227 18.46 5.73 -0.68
CA MET A 227 18.59 4.85 0.48
C MET A 227 20.06 4.54 0.79
N GLY A 228 20.87 4.34 -0.25
CA GLY A 228 22.18 3.73 -0.17
C GLY A 228 22.10 2.21 -0.08
N TRP A 229 23.06 1.52 -0.72
CA TRP A 229 23.11 0.06 -0.76
C TRP A 229 23.23 -0.61 0.61
N ARG A 230 24.00 -0.03 1.54
CA ARG A 230 24.13 -0.60 2.91
C ARG A 230 22.77 -0.72 3.60
N ASN A 231 21.95 0.33 3.54
CA ASN A 231 20.62 0.37 4.15
C ASN A 231 19.62 -0.51 3.38
N ALA A 232 19.67 -0.49 2.04
CA ALA A 232 18.89 -1.40 1.22
C ALA A 232 19.20 -2.87 1.54
N ARG A 233 20.47 -3.23 1.75
CA ARG A 233 20.87 -4.59 2.14
C ARG A 233 20.33 -4.99 3.52
N ALA A 234 20.22 -4.05 4.45
CA ALA A 234 19.60 -4.31 5.76
C ALA A 234 18.12 -4.65 5.61
N ILE A 235 17.39 -3.89 4.78
CA ILE A 235 15.99 -4.18 4.42
C ILE A 235 15.89 -5.55 3.77
N LEU A 236 16.68 -5.80 2.72
CA LEU A 236 16.62 -7.06 1.99
C LEU A 236 16.85 -8.24 2.94
N ARG A 237 17.84 -8.18 3.85
CA ARG A 237 18.09 -9.25 4.83
C ARG A 237 16.90 -9.55 5.75
N ALA A 238 16.04 -8.58 6.00
CA ALA A 238 14.90 -8.71 6.91
C ALA A 238 13.57 -9.01 6.21
N VAL A 239 13.50 -8.87 4.87
CA VAL A 239 12.31 -9.21 4.09
C VAL A 239 12.30 -10.68 3.73
N ASP A 240 11.13 -11.32 3.79
CA ASP A 240 10.95 -12.74 3.48
C ASP A 240 10.75 -12.98 1.98
N ASP A 241 11.42 -14.01 1.44
CA ASP A 241 11.35 -14.33 0.01
C ASP A 241 9.97 -14.85 -0.40
N ASP A 242 9.29 -15.63 0.46
CA ASP A 242 7.92 -16.09 0.22
C ASP A 242 6.94 -14.92 0.06
N VAL A 243 7.15 -13.83 0.81
CA VAL A 243 6.31 -12.63 0.72
C VAL A 243 6.66 -11.80 -0.52
N LEU A 244 7.93 -11.77 -0.93
CA LEU A 244 8.33 -11.18 -2.21
C LEU A 244 7.68 -11.93 -3.38
N ASP A 245 7.71 -13.26 -3.36
CA ASP A 245 7.07 -14.10 -4.38
C ASP A 245 5.56 -13.89 -4.42
N ALA A 246 4.89 -13.92 -3.26
CA ALA A 246 3.45 -13.70 -3.16
C ALA A 246 3.00 -12.33 -3.72
N THR A 247 3.86 -11.31 -3.59
CA THR A 247 3.61 -9.95 -4.11
C THR A 247 4.14 -9.74 -5.55
N GLY A 248 4.54 -10.80 -6.24
CA GLY A 248 4.96 -10.76 -7.65
C GLY A 248 6.38 -10.23 -7.87
N ARG A 249 7.28 -10.44 -6.91
CA ARG A 249 8.66 -9.95 -6.92
C ARG A 249 9.68 -11.07 -6.75
N SER A 250 9.48 -12.20 -7.43
CA SER A 250 10.45 -13.29 -7.45
C SER A 250 11.80 -12.81 -7.96
N GLY A 251 12.87 -13.20 -7.25
CA GLY A 251 14.23 -12.77 -7.56
C GLY A 251 14.56 -11.32 -7.20
N PHE A 252 13.71 -10.60 -6.45
CA PHE A 252 13.89 -9.17 -6.16
C PHE A 252 15.27 -8.79 -5.59
N ARG A 253 15.89 -9.67 -4.79
CA ARG A 253 17.24 -9.45 -4.27
C ARG A 253 18.28 -9.31 -5.38
N GLN A 254 18.16 -10.12 -6.43
CA GLN A 254 19.02 -10.05 -7.60
C GLN A 254 18.72 -8.78 -8.40
N THR A 255 17.45 -8.47 -8.66
CA THR A 255 17.02 -7.22 -9.29
C THR A 255 17.61 -6.00 -8.59
N CYS A 256 17.60 -5.98 -7.24
CA CYS A 256 18.22 -4.92 -6.46
C CYS A 256 19.73 -4.83 -6.70
N ARG A 257 20.46 -5.96 -6.74
CA ARG A 257 21.91 -5.96 -7.01
C ARG A 257 22.24 -5.42 -8.40
N GLU A 258 21.43 -5.76 -9.39
CA GLU A 258 21.57 -5.31 -10.77
C GLU A 258 21.22 -3.82 -10.94
N ALA A 259 20.25 -3.32 -10.17
CA ALA A 259 19.83 -1.92 -10.18
C ALA A 259 20.72 -0.97 -9.35
N VAL A 260 21.66 -1.49 -8.56
CA VAL A 260 22.56 -0.67 -7.74
C VAL A 260 23.54 0.09 -8.62
N GLY A 261 23.33 1.40 -8.74
CA GLY A 261 24.26 2.30 -9.41
C GLY A 261 25.35 2.89 -8.50
N PRO A 262 26.35 3.59 -9.08
CA PRO A 262 27.43 4.25 -8.33
C PRO A 262 26.93 5.20 -7.23
N ALA A 263 25.82 5.91 -7.46
CA ALA A 263 25.22 6.80 -6.48
C ALA A 263 24.78 6.06 -5.20
N ALA A 264 24.21 4.85 -5.32
CA ALA A 264 23.80 4.04 -4.18
C ALA A 264 25.02 3.49 -3.40
N ILE A 265 26.11 3.18 -4.11
CA ILE A 265 27.37 2.74 -3.51
C ILE A 265 28.02 3.91 -2.74
N LEU A 266 28.19 5.06 -3.38
CA LEU A 266 28.76 6.27 -2.76
C LEU A 266 27.97 6.68 -1.52
N ARG A 267 26.64 6.66 -1.58
CA ARG A 267 25.79 6.98 -0.44
C ARG A 267 25.91 5.98 0.73
N SER A 268 26.41 4.77 0.47
CA SER A 268 26.71 3.79 1.53
C SER A 268 27.99 4.11 2.31
N LEU A 269 28.84 4.98 1.76
CA LEU A 269 30.08 5.43 2.39
C LEU A 269 29.86 6.63 3.32
N VAL A 270 28.86 7.46 3.01
CA VAL A 270 28.43 8.56 3.86
C VAL A 270 27.53 7.99 4.95
N GLY A 271 28.11 7.72 6.12
CA GLY A 271 27.41 7.11 7.24
C GLY A 271 26.22 7.97 7.69
N PHE A 272 25.01 7.58 7.31
CA PHE A 272 23.82 7.94 8.05
C PHE A 272 23.47 6.72 8.90
N TRP A 273 24.06 6.71 10.10
CA TRP A 273 23.35 6.22 11.27
C TRP A 273 22.28 7.25 11.52
#